data_AF-A0A094DSG3-F1
#
_entry.id   AF-A0A094DSG3-F1
#
_cell.length_a   1.000
_cell.length_b   1.000
_cell.length_c   1.000
_cell.angle_alpha   90.00
_cell.angle_beta   90.00
_cell.angle_gamma   90.00
#
_symmetry.space_group_name_H-M   'P 1'
#
loop_
_entity.id
_entity.type
_entity.pdbx_description
1 polymer ?
#
loop_
_entity_poly.entity_id
_entity_poly.type
_entity_poly.pdbx_seq_one_letter_code
_entity_poly.pdbx_strand_id
1 'polypeptide(L)'
;AFKSPSVHSPEKLYSLNVLQGMNEQELPLKDEMLDNFVFCQAVREAEGVRITHNLQLSSASIRYRMKIGGQITGFKQVTKPYVLRDGAAKALNESPDVSDSVQNLILQHASIDTFLKHYLDRNINVDVQNIYRGLEPQKALMSIGQ
;
A
#
# COMPACT_ATOMS: atom_id res chain seq x y z
N ALA A 1 5.65 8.78 -19.36
CA ALA A 1 5.42 9.49 -18.07
C ALA A 1 6.73 9.95 -17.44
N PHE A 2 7.78 9.11 -17.42
CA PHE A 2 9.05 9.41 -16.77
C PHE A 2 10.04 10.15 -17.68
N LYS A 3 10.99 10.90 -17.09
CA LYS A 3 12.09 11.55 -17.83
C LYS A 3 13.07 10.54 -18.42
N SER A 4 13.25 9.39 -17.74
CA SER A 4 14.15 8.35 -18.22
C SER A 4 13.63 7.72 -19.52
N PRO A 5 14.45 7.68 -20.60
CA PRO A 5 14.06 7.06 -21.86
C PRO A 5 14.01 5.52 -21.77
N SER A 6 14.61 4.92 -20.73
CA SER A 6 14.59 3.47 -20.54
C SER A 6 13.26 2.93 -20.00
N VAL A 7 12.41 3.79 -19.44
CA VAL A 7 11.09 3.41 -18.89
C VAL A 7 9.98 3.84 -19.84
N HIS A 8 9.86 3.08 -20.92
CA HIS A 8 8.93 3.34 -22.02
C HIS A 8 7.69 2.43 -22.00
N SER A 9 7.58 1.51 -21.04
CA SER A 9 6.39 0.65 -20.87
C SER A 9 6.15 0.29 -19.40
N PRO A 10 4.93 -0.15 -19.03
CA PRO A 10 4.63 -0.64 -17.68
C PRO A 10 5.53 -1.80 -17.25
N GLU A 11 5.86 -2.72 -18.16
CA GLU A 11 6.69 -3.90 -17.87
C GLU A 11 8.11 -3.49 -17.46
N LYS A 12 8.64 -2.40 -18.05
CA LYS A 12 9.94 -1.85 -17.64
C LYS A 12 9.93 -1.30 -16.23
N LEU A 13 8.79 -0.79 -15.76
CA LEU A 13 8.65 -0.33 -14.37
C LEU A 13 8.84 -1.48 -13.38
N TYR A 14 8.29 -2.66 -13.67
CA TYR A 14 8.42 -3.85 -12.81
C TYR A 14 9.83 -4.47 -12.84
N SER A 15 10.64 -4.12 -13.83
CA SER A 15 12.04 -4.57 -13.90
C SER A 15 13.02 -3.67 -13.13
N LEU A 16 12.55 -2.53 -12.61
CA LEU A 16 13.40 -1.61 -11.85
C LEU A 16 13.75 -2.21 -10.49
N ASN A 17 14.98 -1.95 -10.05
CA ASN A 17 15.49 -2.36 -8.75
C ASN A 17 16.39 -1.26 -8.20
N VAL A 18 16.35 -1.05 -6.89
CA VAL A 18 17.27 -0.14 -6.21
C VAL A 18 18.70 -0.61 -6.50
N LEU A 19 19.52 0.31 -7.02
CA LEU A 19 20.90 0.02 -7.39
C LEU A 19 21.72 -0.34 -6.14
N GLN A 20 22.70 -1.23 -6.30
CA GLN A 20 23.53 -1.67 -5.18
C GLN A 20 24.21 -0.48 -4.49
N GLY A 21 24.09 -0.42 -3.16
CA GLY A 21 24.65 0.68 -2.35
C GLY A 21 23.81 1.96 -2.36
N MET A 22 22.65 1.97 -3.04
CA MET A 22 21.68 3.06 -2.96
C MET A 22 20.51 2.66 -2.05
N ASN A 23 19.89 3.65 -1.41
CA ASN A 23 18.70 3.46 -0.57
C ASN A 23 17.40 3.61 -1.35
N GLU A 24 17.46 4.31 -2.49
CA GLU A 24 16.32 4.58 -3.35
C GLU A 24 16.74 4.65 -4.81
N GLN A 25 15.77 4.48 -5.70
CA GLN A 25 15.92 4.74 -7.12
C GLN A 25 14.94 5.84 -7.51
N GLU A 26 15.45 7.05 -7.74
CA GLU A 26 14.62 8.15 -8.21
C GLU A 26 14.09 7.88 -9.62
N LEU A 27 12.79 8.10 -9.81
CA LEU A 27 12.13 7.96 -11.10
C LEU A 27 11.33 9.23 -11.43
N PRO A 28 12.02 10.32 -11.81
CA PRO A 28 11.36 11.62 -12.02
C PRO A 28 10.37 11.56 -13.18
N LEU A 29 9.19 12.14 -12.94
CA LEU A 29 8.19 12.38 -13.98
C LEU A 29 8.64 13.51 -14.92
N LYS A 30 8.18 13.48 -16.17
CA LYS A 30 8.40 14.58 -17.12
C LYS A 30 7.77 15.87 -16.60
N ASP A 31 8.36 17.01 -16.95
CA ASP A 31 7.90 18.31 -16.46
C ASP A 31 6.46 18.62 -16.90
N GLU A 32 6.05 18.15 -18.09
CA GLU A 32 4.66 18.22 -18.60
C GLU A 32 3.63 17.50 -17.73
N MET A 33 4.06 16.62 -16.82
CA MET A 33 3.19 15.87 -15.92
C MET A 33 3.02 16.56 -14.55
N LEU A 34 3.81 17.58 -14.23
CA LEU A 34 3.81 18.19 -12.90
C LEU A 34 2.49 18.92 -12.59
N ASP A 35 1.84 19.47 -13.61
CA ASP A 35 0.55 20.16 -13.48
C ASP A 35 -0.67 19.22 -13.60
N ASN A 36 -0.43 17.91 -13.76
CA ASN A 36 -1.47 16.92 -13.95
C ASN A 36 -1.77 16.14 -12.66
N PHE A 37 -3.05 16.02 -12.31
CA PHE A 37 -3.47 15.15 -11.23
C PHE A 37 -3.39 13.68 -11.63
N VAL A 38 -2.70 12.88 -10.82
CA VAL A 38 -2.66 11.41 -10.94
C VAL A 38 -4.07 10.82 -10.76
N PHE A 39 -4.77 11.25 -9.70
CA PHE A 39 -6.18 10.93 -9.49
C PHE A 39 -7.04 12.08 -10.04
N CYS A 40 -7.36 11.98 -11.33
CA CYS A 40 -8.14 12.97 -12.05
C CYS A 40 -9.57 12.51 -12.35
N GLN A 41 -10.42 13.47 -12.71
CA GLN A 41 -11.80 13.21 -13.09
C GLN A 41 -11.91 12.65 -14.51
N ALA A 42 -12.99 11.92 -14.75
CA ALA A 42 -13.42 11.53 -16.09
C ALA A 42 -14.78 12.19 -16.32
N VAL A 43 -14.88 13.05 -17.32
CA VAL A 43 -16.05 13.87 -17.61
C VAL A 43 -16.78 13.25 -18.80
N ARG A 44 -18.11 13.16 -18.69
CA ARG A 44 -18.94 12.70 -19.81
C ARG A 44 -19.24 13.88 -20.73
N GLU A 45 -18.92 13.70 -22.00
CA GLU A 45 -19.14 14.65 -23.09
C GLU A 45 -20.10 14.04 -24.11
N ALA A 46 -20.54 14.82 -25.10
CA ALA A 46 -21.48 14.34 -26.12
C ALA A 46 -20.96 13.12 -26.89
N GLU A 47 -19.64 13.05 -27.10
CA GLU A 47 -18.98 12.02 -27.91
C GLU A 47 -18.34 10.90 -27.08
N GLY A 48 -18.42 10.95 -25.75
CA GLY A 48 -17.85 9.90 -24.91
C GLY A 48 -17.44 10.34 -23.50
N VAL A 49 -16.37 9.74 -23.00
CA VAL A 49 -15.80 10.07 -21.69
C VAL A 49 -14.38 10.55 -21.89
N ARG A 50 -14.06 11.74 -21.37
CA ARG A 50 -12.73 12.33 -21.45
C ARG A 50 -12.07 12.35 -20.07
N ILE A 51 -10.84 11.86 -19.98
CA ILE A 51 -10.01 12.00 -18.79
C ILE A 51 -9.53 13.46 -18.72
N THR A 52 -9.70 14.09 -17.56
CA THR A 52 -9.43 15.52 -17.37
C THR A 52 -8.34 15.69 -16.33
N HIS A 53 -7.08 15.66 -16.76
CA HIS A 53 -5.90 15.67 -15.88
C HIS A 53 -5.78 16.91 -15.00
N ASN A 54 -6.35 18.05 -15.40
CA ASN A 54 -6.38 19.29 -14.64
C ASN A 54 -7.51 19.37 -13.61
N LEU A 55 -8.40 18.37 -13.54
CA LEU A 55 -9.46 18.30 -12.53
C LEU A 55 -9.17 17.19 -11.53
N GLN A 56 -8.91 17.57 -10.27
CA GLN A 56 -8.65 16.62 -9.21
C GLN A 56 -9.91 15.81 -8.87
N LEU A 57 -9.73 14.52 -8.67
CA LEU A 57 -10.76 13.64 -8.15
C LEU A 57 -10.84 13.82 -6.62
N SER A 58 -12.06 14.05 -6.10
CA SER A 58 -12.24 14.21 -4.66
C SER A 58 -11.90 12.93 -3.89
N SER A 59 -11.48 13.06 -2.63
CA SER A 59 -11.25 11.90 -1.75
C SER A 59 -12.49 11.03 -1.57
N ALA A 60 -13.69 11.62 -1.60
CA ALA A 60 -14.95 10.87 -1.54
C ALA A 60 -15.15 10.02 -2.81
N SER A 61 -14.87 10.60 -3.98
CA SER A 61 -14.94 9.90 -5.27
C SER A 61 -13.90 8.78 -5.37
N ILE A 62 -12.68 8.98 -4.86
CA ILE A 62 -11.65 7.92 -4.77
C ILE A 62 -12.17 6.76 -3.90
N ARG A 63 -12.66 7.05 -2.69
CA ARG A 63 -13.21 6.01 -1.79
C ARG A 63 -14.37 5.25 -2.43
N TYR A 64 -15.27 5.96 -3.11
CA TYR A 64 -16.38 5.34 -3.82
C TYR A 64 -15.89 4.39 -4.92
N ARG A 65 -14.97 4.85 -5.79
CA ARG A 65 -14.41 4.02 -6.86
C ARG A 65 -13.66 2.81 -6.32
N MET A 66 -12.90 2.95 -5.22
CA MET A 66 -12.23 1.82 -4.58
C MET A 66 -13.21 0.80 -4.02
N LYS A 67 -14.32 1.24 -3.41
CA LYS A 67 -15.38 0.34 -2.95
C LYS A 67 -15.94 -0.48 -4.12
N ILE A 68 -16.28 0.18 -5.23
CA ILE A 68 -16.79 -0.50 -6.43
C ILE A 68 -15.77 -1.47 -6.99
N GLY A 69 -14.51 -1.05 -7.13
CA GLY A 69 -13.41 -1.92 -7.58
C GLY A 69 -13.26 -3.16 -6.71
N GLY A 70 -13.25 -2.98 -5.38
CA GLY A 70 -13.20 -4.07 -4.41
C GLY A 70 -14.31 -5.10 -4.59
N GLN A 71 -15.56 -4.63 -4.76
CA GLN A 71 -16.73 -5.49 -5.01
C GLN A 71 -16.59 -6.29 -6.31
N ILE A 72 -16.14 -5.65 -7.40
CA ILE A 72 -15.92 -6.30 -8.70
C ILE A 72 -14.83 -7.38 -8.58
N THR A 73 -13.75 -7.10 -7.86
CA THR A 73 -12.66 -8.05 -7.64
C THR A 73 -12.95 -9.13 -6.60
N GLY A 74 -14.15 -9.12 -5.97
CA GLY A 74 -14.56 -10.15 -5.01
C GLY A 74 -13.96 -10.00 -3.61
N PHE A 75 -13.46 -8.82 -3.23
CA PHE A 75 -12.96 -8.60 -1.87
C PHE A 75 -14.11 -8.72 -0.86
N LYS A 76 -13.93 -9.57 0.16
CA LYS A 76 -14.94 -9.77 1.23
C LYS A 76 -15.20 -8.50 2.05
N GLN A 77 -14.19 -7.66 2.21
CA GLN A 77 -14.27 -6.40 2.94
C GLN A 77 -14.45 -5.22 2.00
N VAL A 78 -15.14 -4.17 2.45
CA VAL A 78 -15.27 -2.92 1.68
C VAL A 78 -13.90 -2.27 1.51
N THR A 79 -13.37 -2.36 0.30
CA THR A 79 -12.06 -1.77 -0.04
C THR A 79 -12.10 -0.26 0.07
N LYS A 80 -11.24 0.28 0.94
CA LYS A 80 -10.99 1.70 1.15
C LYS A 80 -9.49 1.91 1.38
N PRO A 81 -8.93 3.12 1.20
CA PRO A 81 -7.50 3.38 1.38
C PRO A 81 -6.96 2.85 2.71
N TYR A 82 -7.73 3.03 3.80
CA TYR A 82 -7.34 2.55 5.12
C TYR A 82 -7.13 1.03 5.19
N VAL A 83 -7.96 0.23 4.51
CA VAL A 83 -7.84 -1.25 4.56
C VAL A 83 -6.55 -1.70 3.87
N LEU A 84 -6.19 -1.05 2.77
CA LEU A 84 -4.91 -1.34 2.10
C LEU A 84 -3.72 -0.93 2.98
N ARG A 85 -3.82 0.23 3.66
CA ARG A 85 -2.81 0.66 4.62
C ARG A 85 -2.71 -0.28 5.81
N ASP A 86 -3.83 -0.77 6.32
CA ASP A 86 -3.89 -1.72 7.44
C ASP A 86 -3.24 -3.05 7.08
N GLY A 87 -3.58 -3.62 5.92
CA GLY A 87 -2.94 -4.82 5.41
C GLY A 87 -1.43 -4.65 5.22
N ALA A 88 -1.00 -3.53 4.63
CA ALA A 88 0.43 -3.24 4.46
C ALA A 88 1.16 -3.07 5.81
N ALA A 89 0.53 -2.41 6.78
CA ALA A 89 1.08 -2.22 8.11
C ALA A 89 1.31 -3.57 8.82
N LYS A 90 0.35 -4.49 8.73
CA LYS A 90 0.47 -5.86 9.27
C LYS A 90 1.56 -6.67 8.57
N ALA A 91 1.62 -6.63 7.23
CA ALA A 91 2.67 -7.31 6.48
C ALA A 91 4.07 -6.79 6.84
N LEU A 92 4.23 -5.48 7.05
CA LEU A 92 5.49 -4.89 7.52
C LEU A 92 5.83 -5.35 8.95
N ASN A 93 4.84 -5.50 9.84
CA ASN A 93 5.04 -5.96 11.21
C ASN A 93 5.52 -7.41 11.31
N GLU A 94 5.06 -8.25 10.38
CA GLU A 94 5.41 -9.67 10.34
C GLU A 94 6.76 -9.93 9.65
N SER A 95 7.29 -8.92 8.95
CA SER A 95 8.56 -9.03 8.24
C SER A 95 9.74 -9.03 9.22
N PRO A 96 10.64 -10.03 9.17
CA PRO A 96 11.85 -10.03 9.99
C PRO A 96 12.85 -8.94 9.57
N ASP A 97 12.70 -8.39 8.36
CA ASP A 97 13.61 -7.41 7.77
C ASP A 97 13.19 -5.96 8.07
N VAL A 98 12.06 -5.75 8.76
CA VAL A 98 11.51 -4.42 9.05
C VAL A 98 11.39 -4.25 10.56
N SER A 99 12.17 -3.32 11.12
CA SER A 99 12.02 -2.94 12.54
C SER A 99 10.80 -2.05 12.75
N ASP A 100 10.30 -2.00 13.98
CA ASP A 100 9.21 -1.10 14.41
C ASP A 100 9.47 0.38 14.06
N SER A 101 10.73 0.82 14.16
CA SER A 101 11.12 2.19 13.81
C SER A 101 11.03 2.46 12.31
N VAL A 102 11.48 1.51 11.47
CA VAL A 102 11.37 1.61 10.01
C VAL A 102 9.91 1.51 9.57
N GLN A 103 9.15 0.61 10.16
CA GLN A 103 7.71 0.49 9.92
C GLN A 103 6.99 1.82 10.20
N ASN A 104 7.25 2.46 11.34
CA ASN A 104 6.65 3.76 11.66
C ASN A 104 7.09 4.87 10.71
N LEU A 105 8.33 4.85 10.23
CA LEU A 105 8.80 5.79 9.21
C LEU A 105 8.03 5.61 7.89
N ILE A 106 7.87 4.37 7.42
CA ILE A 106 7.09 4.03 6.21
C ILE A 106 5.62 4.47 6.39
N LEU A 107 5.05 4.22 7.58
CA LEU A 107 3.69 4.60 7.92
C LEU A 107 3.57 6.07 8.37
N GLN A 108 4.64 6.86 8.32
CA GLN A 108 4.66 8.27 8.73
C GLN A 108 3.99 8.51 10.10
N HIS A 109 4.22 7.58 11.04
CA HIS A 109 3.73 7.70 12.41
C HIS A 109 4.80 8.41 13.25
N ALA A 110 4.38 9.44 13.99
CA ALA A 110 5.25 10.14 14.93
C ALA A 110 5.56 9.31 16.20
N SER A 111 4.70 8.33 16.52
CA SER A 111 4.86 7.41 17.65
C SER A 111 4.31 6.02 17.28
N ILE A 112 4.98 4.98 17.80
CA ILE A 112 4.54 3.58 17.74
C ILE A 112 3.14 3.38 18.33
N ASP A 113 2.69 4.24 19.24
CA ASP A 113 1.34 4.18 19.83
C ASP A 113 0.25 4.22 18.76
N THR A 114 0.49 4.93 17.66
CA THR A 114 -0.45 4.98 16.52
C THR A 114 -0.61 3.60 15.90
N PHE A 115 0.50 2.89 15.71
CA PHE A 115 0.49 1.51 15.22
C PHE A 115 -0.23 0.58 16.20
N LEU A 116 0.18 0.59 17.47
CA LEU A 116 -0.40 -0.25 18.53
C LEU A 116 -1.90 -0.02 18.72
N LYS A 117 -2.38 1.20 18.49
CA LYS A 117 -3.79 1.56 18.64
C LYS A 117 -4.64 1.15 17.44
N HIS A 118 -4.13 1.33 16.22
CA HIS A 118 -4.95 1.29 15.01
C HIS A 118 -4.67 0.11 14.08
N TYR A 119 -3.49 -0.51 14.18
CA TYR A 119 -2.99 -1.46 13.17
C TYR A 119 -2.60 -2.82 13.77
N LEU A 120 -2.07 -2.84 15.00
CA LEU A 120 -1.70 -4.08 15.67
C LEU A 120 -2.94 -4.97 15.84
N ASP A 121 -2.82 -6.24 15.45
CA ASP A 121 -3.85 -7.25 15.68
C ASP A 121 -4.11 -7.39 17.18
N ARG A 122 -5.39 -7.48 17.55
CA ARG A 122 -5.81 -7.67 18.94
C ARG A 122 -5.81 -9.13 19.35
N ASN A 123 -5.65 -10.04 18.39
CA ASN A 123 -5.52 -11.46 18.63
C ASN A 123 -4.08 -11.83 18.94
N ILE A 124 -3.89 -12.68 19.95
CA ILE A 124 -2.60 -13.33 20.21
C ILE A 124 -2.45 -14.45 19.18
N ASN A 125 -1.61 -14.21 18.17
CA ASN A 125 -1.37 -15.14 17.04
C ASN A 125 -0.03 -15.88 17.16
N VAL A 126 0.56 -15.92 18.35
CA VAL A 126 1.81 -16.64 18.66
C VAL A 126 1.59 -17.71 19.71
N ASP A 127 2.38 -18.79 19.64
CA ASP A 127 2.32 -19.90 20.60
C ASP A 127 3.00 -19.48 21.92
N VAL A 128 2.29 -18.67 22.71
CA VAL A 128 2.80 -18.11 23.99
C VAL A 128 3.25 -19.21 24.93
N GLN A 129 2.57 -20.37 24.93
CA GLN A 129 2.89 -21.47 25.82
C GLN A 129 4.26 -22.07 25.52
N ASN A 130 4.53 -22.43 24.26
CA ASN A 130 5.83 -23.00 23.89
C ASN A 130 6.94 -21.96 24.02
N ILE A 131 6.69 -20.70 23.64
CA ILE A 131 7.63 -19.60 23.83
C ILE A 131 8.04 -19.47 25.30
N TYR A 132 7.06 -19.43 26.22
CA TYR A 132 7.33 -19.33 27.66
C TYR A 132 8.14 -20.51 28.20
N ARG A 133 7.94 -21.70 27.63
CA ARG A 133 8.65 -22.94 28.02
C ARG A 133 10.01 -23.09 27.34
N GLY A 134 10.44 -22.17 26.47
CA GLY A 134 11.64 -22.31 25.67
C GLY A 134 11.58 -23.44 24.63
N LEU A 135 10.37 -23.81 24.21
CA LEU A 135 10.11 -24.81 23.18
C LEU A 135 9.84 -24.14 21.83
N GLU A 136 10.02 -24.89 20.74
CA GLU A 136 9.72 -24.42 19.40
C GLU A 136 8.22 -24.03 19.24
N PRO A 137 7.91 -22.79 18.81
CA PRO A 137 6.53 -22.33 18.62
C PRO A 137 5.83 -23.04 17.45
N GLN A 138 4.57 -23.44 17.64
CA GLN A 138 3.77 -24.10 16.59
C GLN A 138 3.15 -23.08 15.61
N LYS A 139 3.99 -22.39 14.84
CA LYS A 139 3.58 -21.31 13.92
C LYS A 139 2.45 -21.69 12.96
N ALA A 140 2.52 -22.90 12.38
CA ALA A 140 1.51 -23.39 11.43
C ALA A 140 0.12 -23.56 12.06
N LEU A 141 0.04 -23.96 13.35
CA LEU A 141 -1.24 -24.07 14.05
C LEU A 141 -1.82 -22.69 14.37
N MET A 142 -0.96 -21.73 14.72
CA MET A 142 -1.39 -20.36 15.02
C MET A 142 -1.91 -19.62 13.78
N SER A 143 -1.45 -19.97 12.57
CA SER A 143 -1.88 -19.35 11.31
C SER A 143 -3.18 -19.92 10.72
N ILE A 144 -3.70 -21.06 11.21
CA ILE A 144 -4.92 -21.71 10.66
C ILE A 144 -6.22 -21.00 11.09
N GLY A 145 -6.14 -20.10 12.07
CA GLY A 145 -7.29 -19.38 12.62
C GLY A 145 -7.62 -18.02 11.98
N GLN A 146 -6.95 -17.60 10.90
CA GLN A 146 -7.13 -16.28 10.26
C GLN A 146 -7.77 -16.37 8.86
#